data_AF-A0A388M8J9-F1
#
_entry.id   AF-A0A388M8J9-F1
#
_cell.length_a   1.000
_cell.length_b   1.000
_cell.length_c   1.000
_cell.angle_alpha   90.00
_cell.angle_beta   90.00
_cell.angle_gamma   90.00
#
_symmetry.space_group_name_H-M   'P 1'
#
loop_
_entity.id
_entity.type
_entity.pdbx_description
1 polymer ?
#
loop_
_entity_poly.entity_id
_entity_poly.type
_entity_poly.pdbx_seq_one_letter_code
_entity_poly.pdbx_strand_id
1 'polypeptide(L)'
;MVDTRSGKSTAPSEAEQARIAALLRERKEKKKFLKQVKLKAIAEEQAMKKKRLEEGMLKFQKGKMMMLEREEEEGRRATEEEAAAEEEEEEEEEEPLERRRGEERGEASGTKEEDRWRERKISEWVANLSLGEDEEAQLYVSQEEREAFVRALELIEDPLERQATEDEKKLEWKLKMMREKKRRREEVNRRAGEVERVQIGRQEIQAQTEVSAKLDKMMSFLEVLSEAWLEEHQARKGQEVTLQAMRSGFREFVSDVGHHGTEFRRLRDGVDKFCLGVIESAKAVATVEATTRPRKEPVKLKFPYLYSGKKGKVLTTGRPVSILMCIYNISLLRNKSSSPSTP
;
A
#
# COMPACT_ATOMS: atom_id res chain seq x y z
N MET A 1 -48.55 -33.11 -30.43
CA MET A 1 -47.26 -33.84 -30.42
C MET A 1 -46.20 -32.80 -30.77
N VAL A 2 -45.38 -32.46 -29.78
CA VAL A 2 -44.40 -31.36 -29.82
C VAL A 2 -43.13 -31.88 -30.47
N ASP A 3 -42.64 -31.22 -31.52
CA ASP A 3 -41.29 -31.46 -32.04
C ASP A 3 -40.40 -30.26 -31.71
N THR A 4 -39.47 -30.50 -30.78
CA THR A 4 -38.56 -29.50 -30.22
C THR A 4 -37.26 -29.48 -31.02
N ARG A 5 -37.08 -28.38 -31.75
CA ARG A 5 -35.82 -27.65 -32.02
C ARG A 5 -34.52 -28.38 -31.64
N SER A 6 -33.86 -28.94 -32.65
CA SER A 6 -32.47 -29.42 -32.62
C SER A 6 -31.53 -28.29 -32.16
N GLY A 7 -31.07 -28.37 -30.91
CA GLY A 7 -30.00 -27.55 -30.37
C GLY A 7 -28.64 -28.08 -30.83
N LYS A 8 -27.95 -27.33 -31.69
CA LYS A 8 -26.56 -27.56 -32.04
C LYS A 8 -25.71 -27.32 -30.78
N SER A 9 -25.36 -28.38 -30.06
CA SER A 9 -24.41 -28.33 -28.96
C SER A 9 -23.03 -28.04 -29.55
N THR A 10 -22.51 -26.83 -29.32
CA THR A 10 -21.16 -26.44 -29.69
C THR A 10 -20.19 -27.06 -28.69
N ALA A 11 -19.88 -28.35 -28.88
CA ALA A 11 -18.75 -28.97 -28.22
C ALA A 11 -17.46 -28.30 -28.74
N PRO A 12 -16.51 -27.92 -27.87
CA PRO A 12 -15.29 -27.25 -28.28
C PRO A 12 -14.48 -28.16 -29.21
N SER A 13 -13.98 -27.57 -30.30
CA SER A 13 -13.22 -28.27 -31.34
C SER A 13 -11.98 -28.96 -30.76
N GLU A 14 -11.53 -30.05 -31.36
CA GLU A 14 -10.31 -30.77 -30.97
C GLU A 14 -9.08 -29.85 -30.88
N ALA A 15 -9.03 -28.82 -31.75
CA ALA A 15 -8.00 -27.79 -31.72
C ALA A 15 -8.13 -26.83 -30.51
N GLU A 16 -9.35 -26.52 -30.07
CA GLU A 16 -9.58 -25.74 -28.85
C GLU A 16 -9.23 -26.54 -27.60
N GLN A 17 -9.57 -27.83 -27.57
CA GLN A 17 -9.22 -28.73 -26.48
C GLN A 17 -7.70 -28.89 -26.35
N ALA A 18 -6.98 -29.01 -27.47
CA ALA A 18 -5.51 -29.05 -27.50
C ALA A 18 -4.88 -27.75 -26.98
N ARG A 19 -5.43 -26.58 -27.34
CA ARG A 19 -4.97 -25.27 -26.84
C ARG A 19 -5.19 -25.09 -25.34
N ILE A 20 -6.35 -25.52 -24.83
CA ILE A 20 -6.66 -25.50 -23.39
C ILE A 20 -5.72 -26.44 -22.62
N ALA A 21 -5.44 -27.63 -23.16
CA ALA A 21 -4.49 -28.58 -22.58
C ALA A 21 -3.06 -28.04 -22.55
N ALA A 22 -2.61 -27.34 -23.60
CA ALA A 22 -1.30 -26.70 -23.67
C ALA A 22 -1.16 -25.58 -22.63
N LEU A 23 -2.15 -24.69 -22.52
CA LEU A 23 -2.18 -23.61 -21.51
C LEU A 23 -2.17 -24.15 -20.08
N LEU A 24 -2.88 -25.27 -19.83
CA LEU A 24 -2.87 -25.92 -18.52
C LEU A 24 -1.51 -26.53 -18.16
N ARG A 25 -0.77 -27.08 -19.14
CA ARG A 25 0.60 -27.56 -18.93
C ARG A 25 1.55 -26.41 -18.63
N GLU A 26 1.49 -25.33 -19.42
CA GLU A 26 2.30 -24.12 -19.21
C GLU A 26 2.03 -23.50 -17.82
N ARG A 27 0.77 -23.43 -17.38
CA ARG A 27 0.40 -22.93 -16.05
C ARG A 27 0.96 -23.81 -14.92
N LYS A 28 1.00 -25.13 -15.12
CA LYS A 28 1.61 -26.08 -14.15
C LYS A 28 3.13 -25.90 -14.09
N GLU A 29 3.80 -25.70 -15.23
CA GLU A 29 5.23 -25.43 -15.30
C GLU A 29 5.60 -24.10 -14.64
N LYS A 30 4.90 -23.01 -14.97
CA LYS A 30 5.08 -21.71 -14.31
C LYS A 30 4.92 -21.80 -12.78
N LYS A 31 3.94 -22.58 -12.30
CA LYS A 31 3.75 -22.81 -10.86
C LYS A 31 4.90 -23.60 -10.23
N LYS A 32 5.53 -24.53 -10.96
CA LYS A 32 6.74 -25.24 -10.50
C LYS A 32 7.96 -24.32 -10.45
N PHE A 33 8.18 -23.51 -11.49
CA PHE A 33 9.26 -22.50 -11.49
C PHE A 33 9.09 -21.49 -10.36
N LEU A 34 7.86 -21.00 -10.13
CA LEU A 34 7.58 -20.07 -9.02
C LEU A 34 7.92 -20.68 -7.66
N LYS A 35 7.63 -21.98 -7.46
CA LYS A 35 7.99 -22.69 -6.23
C LYS A 35 9.50 -22.82 -6.07
N GLN A 36 10.23 -23.15 -7.15
CA GLN A 36 11.68 -23.25 -7.13
C GLN A 36 12.34 -21.89 -6.82
N VAL A 37 11.87 -20.82 -7.45
CA VAL A 37 12.36 -19.45 -7.20
C VAL A 37 12.12 -19.06 -5.74
N LYS A 38 10.94 -19.35 -5.18
CA LYS A 38 10.65 -19.07 -3.75
C LYS A 38 11.57 -19.85 -2.82
N LEU A 39 11.82 -21.13 -3.09
CA LEU A 39 12.74 -21.94 -2.28
C LEU A 39 14.17 -21.41 -2.37
N LYS A 40 14.62 -20.99 -3.56
CA LYS A 40 15.94 -20.40 -3.75
C LYS A 40 16.09 -19.06 -3.02
N ALA A 41 15.08 -18.19 -3.08
CA ALA A 41 15.08 -16.91 -2.36
C ALA A 41 15.16 -17.12 -0.83
N ILE A 42 14.41 -18.09 -0.29
CA ILE A 42 14.49 -18.42 1.15
C ILE A 42 15.89 -18.94 1.52
N ALA A 43 16.49 -19.80 0.68
CA ALA A 43 17.85 -20.30 0.91
C ALA A 43 18.91 -19.18 0.85
N GLU A 44 18.78 -18.24 -0.09
CA GLU A 44 19.66 -17.08 -0.21
C GLU A 44 19.51 -16.12 0.98
N GLU A 45 18.29 -15.90 1.48
CA GLU A 45 18.04 -15.09 2.67
C GLU A 45 18.66 -15.72 3.94
N GLN A 46 18.50 -17.04 4.11
CA GLN A 46 19.12 -17.77 5.23
C GLN A 46 20.65 -17.74 5.16
N ALA A 47 21.23 -17.86 3.97
CA ALA A 47 22.68 -17.73 3.76
C ALA A 47 23.19 -16.32 4.09
N MET A 48 22.45 -15.28 3.72
CA MET A 48 22.79 -13.90 4.05
C MET A 48 22.73 -13.64 5.56
N LYS A 49 21.70 -14.15 6.26
CA LYS A 49 21.61 -14.06 7.73
C LYS A 49 22.79 -14.73 8.42
N LYS A 50 23.21 -15.92 7.95
CA LYS A 50 24.37 -16.62 8.49
C LYS A 50 25.67 -15.82 8.28
N LYS A 51 25.90 -15.29 7.07
CA LYS A 51 27.06 -14.43 6.78
C LYS A 51 27.11 -13.19 7.68
N ARG A 52 25.96 -12.53 7.89
CA ARG A 52 25.86 -11.35 8.77
C ARG A 52 26.21 -11.68 10.22
N LEU A 53 25.83 -12.86 10.71
CA LEU A 53 26.22 -13.33 12.04
C LEU A 53 27.72 -13.65 12.12
N GLU A 54 28.27 -14.35 11.13
CA GLU A 54 29.71 -14.65 11.06
C GLU A 54 30.56 -13.38 11.02
N GLU A 55 30.21 -12.40 10.19
CA GLU A 55 30.88 -11.09 10.16
C GLU A 55 30.74 -10.33 11.48
N GLY A 56 29.57 -10.41 12.14
CA GLY A 56 29.35 -9.81 13.45
C GLY A 56 30.26 -10.42 14.53
N MET A 57 30.38 -11.74 14.55
CA MET A 57 31.31 -12.44 15.45
C MET A 57 32.77 -12.08 15.15
N LEU A 58 33.14 -12.01 13.86
CA LEU A 58 34.50 -11.65 13.46
C LEU A 58 34.86 -10.22 13.87
N LYS A 59 33.93 -9.27 13.71
CA LYS A 59 34.10 -7.88 14.19
C LYS A 59 34.19 -7.80 15.70
N PHE A 60 33.39 -8.57 16.43
CA PHE A 60 33.46 -8.63 17.89
C PHE A 60 34.80 -9.22 18.36
N GLN A 61 35.25 -10.31 17.77
CA GLN A 61 36.55 -10.91 18.08
C GLN A 61 37.71 -9.97 17.73
N LYS A 62 37.66 -9.33 16.57
CA LYS A 62 38.66 -8.33 16.17
C LYS A 62 38.67 -7.12 17.12
N GLY A 63 37.51 -6.64 17.55
CA GLY A 63 37.39 -5.57 18.53
C GLY A 63 37.95 -5.98 19.90
N LYS A 64 37.67 -7.21 20.34
CA LYS A 64 38.24 -7.75 21.58
C LYS A 64 39.77 -7.88 21.51
N MET A 65 40.30 -8.29 20.36
CA MET A 65 41.75 -8.38 20.10
C MET A 65 42.40 -7.00 20.10
N MET A 66 41.80 -6.01 19.44
CA MET A 66 42.29 -4.63 19.42
C MET A 66 42.25 -3.97 20.81
N MET A 67 41.23 -4.27 21.63
CA MET A 67 41.17 -3.79 23.01
C MET A 67 42.27 -4.40 23.89
N LEU A 68 42.52 -5.71 23.75
CA LEU A 68 43.61 -6.40 24.45
C LEU A 68 44.98 -5.89 24.01
N GLU A 69 45.19 -5.68 22.71
CA GLU A 69 46.44 -5.13 22.17
C GLU A 69 46.69 -3.71 22.67
N ARG A 70 45.64 -2.88 22.78
CA ARG A 70 45.73 -1.54 23.38
C ARG A 70 46.02 -1.59 24.89
N GLU A 71 45.42 -2.51 25.62
CA GLU A 71 45.67 -2.70 27.05
C GLU A 71 47.11 -3.21 27.31
N GLU A 72 47.62 -4.12 26.48
CA GLU A 72 49.02 -4.54 26.51
C GLU A 72 49.98 -3.42 26.07
N GLU A 73 49.64 -2.61 25.06
CA GLU A 73 50.47 -1.49 24.62
C GLU A 73 50.48 -0.37 25.68
N GLU A 74 49.35 -0.08 26.33
CA GLU A 74 49.28 0.86 27.46
C GLU A 74 50.05 0.31 28.68
N GLY A 75 50.01 -1.01 28.93
CA GLY A 75 50.84 -1.65 29.97
C GLY A 75 52.34 -1.68 29.63
N ARG A 76 52.71 -1.89 28.36
CA ARG A 76 54.09 -1.79 27.88
C ARG A 76 54.59 -0.35 27.92
N ARG A 77 53.78 0.62 27.52
CA ARG A 77 54.11 2.05 27.65
C ARG A 77 54.25 2.45 29.10
N ALA A 78 53.41 1.97 30.01
CA ALA A 78 53.57 2.25 31.44
C ALA A 78 54.88 1.65 32.00
N THR A 79 55.26 0.44 31.55
CA THR A 79 56.52 -0.21 31.98
C THR A 79 57.77 0.33 31.27
N GLU A 80 57.64 0.80 30.02
CA GLU A 80 58.70 1.49 29.27
C GLU A 80 58.85 2.94 29.74
N GLU A 81 57.79 3.60 30.19
CA GLU A 81 57.83 4.93 30.84
C GLU A 81 58.40 4.82 32.26
N GLU A 82 58.12 3.74 33.00
CA GLU A 82 58.83 3.44 34.25
C GLU A 82 60.30 3.07 34.00
N ALA A 83 60.61 2.23 33.02
CA ALA A 83 61.99 1.84 32.70
C ALA A 83 62.79 2.96 32.04
N ALA A 84 62.17 3.85 31.26
CA ALA A 84 62.81 5.05 30.70
C ALA A 84 62.94 6.16 31.74
N ALA A 85 62.07 6.21 32.77
CA ALA A 85 62.30 7.07 33.93
C ALA A 85 63.43 6.52 34.81
N GLU A 86 63.58 5.20 34.93
CA GLU A 86 64.73 4.56 35.61
C GLU A 86 66.03 4.69 34.78
N GLU A 87 65.99 4.53 33.44
CA GLU A 87 67.13 4.75 32.55
C GLU A 87 67.45 6.25 32.38
N GLU A 88 66.50 7.20 32.39
CA GLU A 88 66.84 8.63 32.47
C GLU A 88 67.40 9.01 33.85
N GLU A 89 66.96 8.40 34.96
CA GLU A 89 67.62 8.59 36.26
C GLU A 89 69.02 7.94 36.30
N GLU A 90 69.23 6.74 35.71
CA GLU A 90 70.55 6.13 35.59
C GLU A 90 71.46 6.82 34.55
N GLU A 91 70.93 7.32 33.43
CA GLU A 91 71.68 8.05 32.39
C GLU A 91 71.93 9.52 32.83
N GLU A 92 71.06 10.15 33.63
CA GLU A 92 71.39 11.41 34.34
C GLU A 92 72.35 11.21 35.53
N GLU A 93 72.41 10.02 36.15
CA GLU A 93 73.46 9.65 37.12
C GLU A 93 74.79 9.23 36.45
N GLU A 94 74.77 8.62 35.25
CA GLU A 94 75.99 8.19 34.51
C GLU A 94 76.55 9.26 33.53
N GLU A 95 75.74 10.14 32.93
CA GLU A 95 76.21 11.22 32.01
C GLU A 95 76.60 12.56 32.70
N PRO A 96 77.15 12.56 33.93
CA PRO A 96 78.23 13.51 34.20
C PRO A 96 79.44 12.86 34.85
N LEU A 97 79.88 11.68 34.43
CA LEU A 97 81.18 11.14 34.84
C LEU A 97 82.18 10.76 33.75
N GLU A 98 81.84 10.82 32.45
CA GLU A 98 82.82 10.69 31.37
C GLU A 98 82.91 11.92 30.46
N ARG A 99 83.59 12.98 30.93
CA ARG A 99 84.67 13.70 30.20
C ARG A 99 85.02 15.02 30.89
N ARG A 100 85.64 14.89 32.06
CA ARG A 100 86.39 16.00 32.66
C ARG A 100 87.78 16.08 32.05
N ARG A 101 87.94 16.76 30.91
CA ARG A 101 89.22 17.42 30.57
C ARG A 101 89.09 18.45 29.44
N GLY A 102 89.25 19.71 29.81
CA GLY A 102 89.43 20.82 28.87
C GLY A 102 88.77 22.09 29.38
N GLU A 103 89.58 22.97 29.95
CA GLU A 103 89.21 24.33 30.35
C GLU A 103 88.49 25.07 29.21
N GLU A 104 87.34 25.69 29.48
CA GLU A 104 87.19 27.12 29.18
C GLU A 104 86.03 27.75 29.94
N ARG A 105 86.25 29.02 30.23
CA ARG A 105 85.64 29.82 31.28
C ARG A 105 84.65 30.77 30.63
N GLY A 106 83.39 30.73 31.07
CA GLY A 106 82.51 31.89 31.06
C GLY A 106 81.18 31.73 30.32
N GLU A 107 80.10 31.94 31.10
CA GLU A 107 78.77 32.43 30.66
C GLU A 107 77.72 31.40 30.20
N ALA A 108 77.10 30.71 31.19
CA ALA A 108 75.75 30.16 31.05
C ALA A 108 75.09 30.04 32.44
N SER A 109 74.53 31.12 32.97
CA SER A 109 73.80 31.12 34.25
C SER A 109 72.28 31.29 34.11
N GLY A 110 71.73 31.42 32.90
CA GLY A 110 70.30 31.69 32.69
C GLY A 110 69.41 30.44 32.59
N THR A 111 69.84 29.40 31.89
CA THR A 111 69.00 28.23 31.56
C THR A 111 68.76 27.31 32.76
N LYS A 112 69.81 26.95 33.51
CA LYS A 112 69.72 26.06 34.69
C LYS A 112 68.90 26.61 35.86
N GLU A 113 68.66 27.92 35.91
CA GLU A 113 67.84 28.53 36.96
C GLU A 113 66.37 28.57 36.55
N GLU A 114 66.08 28.83 35.28
CA GLU A 114 64.73 28.69 34.71
C GLU A 114 64.26 27.23 34.67
N ASP A 115 65.14 26.28 34.36
CA ASP A 115 64.85 24.84 34.40
C ASP A 115 64.47 24.42 35.82
N ARG A 116 65.30 24.75 36.83
CA ARG A 116 65.00 24.50 38.25
C ARG A 116 63.72 25.19 38.74
N TRP A 117 63.39 26.36 38.20
CA TRP A 117 62.13 27.02 38.51
C TRP A 117 60.94 26.29 37.87
N ARG A 118 61.06 25.85 36.60
CA ARG A 118 60.04 25.06 35.90
C ARG A 118 59.81 23.72 36.59
N GLU A 119 60.88 22.99 36.92
CA GLU A 119 60.83 21.76 37.71
C GLU A 119 60.10 21.99 39.03
N ARG A 120 60.47 23.03 39.80
CA ARG A 120 59.79 23.35 41.07
C ARG A 120 58.31 23.63 40.86
N LYS A 121 57.93 24.34 39.81
CA LYS A 121 56.51 24.58 39.48
C LYS A 121 55.81 23.28 39.07
N ILE A 122 56.47 22.39 38.33
CA ILE A 122 55.92 21.07 37.97
C ILE A 122 55.73 20.24 39.23
N SER A 123 56.74 20.11 40.10
CA SER A 123 56.63 19.38 41.37
C SER A 123 55.53 19.94 42.27
N GLU A 124 55.40 21.27 42.35
CA GLU A 124 54.33 21.93 43.11
C GLU A 124 52.95 21.61 42.53
N TRP A 125 52.79 21.63 41.19
CA TRP A 125 51.53 21.26 40.53
C TRP A 125 51.20 19.78 40.73
N VAL A 126 52.17 18.88 40.58
CA VAL A 126 52.02 17.44 40.80
C VAL A 126 51.64 17.16 42.26
N ALA A 127 52.28 17.83 43.22
CA ALA A 127 51.96 17.70 44.64
C ALA A 127 50.53 18.17 44.95
N ASN A 128 50.10 19.30 44.38
CA ASN A 128 48.74 19.82 44.57
C ASN A 128 47.67 18.90 43.94
N LEU A 129 47.93 18.34 42.76
CA LEU A 129 47.05 17.35 42.12
C LEU A 129 46.94 16.09 42.98
N SER A 130 48.07 15.57 43.45
CA SER A 130 48.13 14.39 44.31
C SER A 130 47.36 14.60 45.62
N LEU A 131 47.50 15.77 46.24
CA LEU A 131 46.79 16.14 47.46
C LEU A 131 45.27 16.21 47.24
N GLY A 132 44.82 16.79 46.12
CA GLY A 132 43.40 16.83 45.77
C GLY A 132 42.80 15.43 45.57
N GLU A 133 43.55 14.51 44.96
CA GLU A 133 43.15 13.11 44.85
C GLU A 133 43.09 12.38 46.20
N ASP A 134 44.01 12.71 47.12
CA ASP A 134 44.03 12.17 48.48
C ASP A 134 42.79 12.60 49.27
N GLU A 135 42.46 13.89 49.22
CA GLU A 135 41.27 14.46 49.86
C GLU A 135 39.99 13.86 49.28
N GLU A 136 39.92 13.68 47.95
CA GLU A 136 38.77 13.04 47.30
C GLU A 136 38.66 11.56 47.67
N ALA A 137 39.77 10.82 47.72
CA ALA A 137 39.78 9.42 48.14
C ALA A 137 39.25 9.26 49.56
N GLN A 138 39.60 10.18 50.45
CA GLN A 138 39.01 10.22 51.78
C GLN A 138 37.49 10.39 51.68
N LEU A 139 36.96 11.34 50.89
CA LEU A 139 35.50 11.57 50.73
C LEU A 139 34.67 10.32 50.33
N TYR A 140 35.29 9.32 49.69
CA TYR A 140 34.65 8.06 49.32
C TYR A 140 34.61 7.01 50.45
N VAL A 141 35.33 7.26 51.55
CA VAL A 141 35.46 6.41 52.75
C VAL A 141 34.57 6.97 53.86
N SER A 142 33.94 6.09 54.63
CA SER A 142 33.03 6.51 55.70
C SER A 142 33.80 7.23 56.82
N GLN A 143 33.11 8.12 57.52
CA GLN A 143 33.72 8.88 58.60
C GLN A 143 34.23 7.96 59.72
N GLU A 144 33.51 6.87 60.02
CA GLU A 144 33.90 5.90 61.04
C GLU A 144 35.19 5.15 60.65
N GLU A 145 35.35 4.79 59.37
CA GLU A 145 36.56 4.15 58.85
C GLU A 145 37.78 5.08 58.97
N ARG A 146 37.61 6.38 58.71
CA ARG A 146 38.70 7.38 58.88
C ARG A 146 39.07 7.59 60.34
N GLU A 147 38.09 7.74 61.21
CA GLU A 147 38.34 7.93 62.65
C GLU A 147 38.94 6.69 63.30
N ALA A 148 38.53 5.49 62.87
CA ALA A 148 39.16 4.24 63.29
C ALA A 148 40.63 4.18 62.86
N PHE A 149 40.94 4.67 61.66
CA PHE A 149 42.31 4.73 61.16
C PHE A 149 43.17 5.73 61.94
N VAL A 150 42.68 6.93 62.23
CA VAL A 150 43.40 7.91 63.09
C VAL A 150 43.73 7.31 64.46
N ARG A 151 42.77 6.62 65.09
CA ARG A 151 43.00 5.91 66.36
C ARG A 151 44.02 4.78 66.24
N ALA A 152 44.10 4.10 65.10
CA ALA A 152 45.10 3.06 64.84
C ALA A 152 46.51 3.64 64.69
N LEU A 153 46.64 4.82 64.06
CA LEU A 153 47.92 5.52 63.91
C LEU A 153 48.47 6.06 65.23
N GLU A 154 47.60 6.50 66.15
CA GLU A 154 47.98 6.94 67.50
C GLU A 154 48.62 5.81 68.33
N LEU A 155 48.28 4.54 68.04
CA LEU A 155 48.82 3.37 68.72
C LEU A 155 50.19 2.91 68.18
N ILE A 156 50.57 3.34 66.98
CA ILE A 156 51.87 3.02 66.38
C ILE A 156 52.90 4.00 66.96
N GLU A 157 53.86 3.49 67.73
CA GLU A 157 54.87 4.32 68.42
C GLU A 157 56.02 4.71 67.49
N ASP A 158 56.39 3.84 66.55
CA ASP A 158 57.46 4.10 65.59
C ASP A 158 57.00 5.06 64.47
N PRO A 159 57.66 6.21 64.27
CA PRO A 159 57.26 7.18 63.26
C PRO A 159 57.39 6.64 61.82
N LEU A 160 58.34 5.75 61.54
CA LEU A 160 58.52 5.20 60.20
C LEU A 160 57.40 4.20 59.87
N GLU A 161 57.05 3.31 60.80
CA GLU A 161 55.89 2.42 60.67
C GLU A 161 54.57 3.20 60.56
N ARG A 162 54.42 4.31 61.30
CA ARG A 162 53.24 5.17 61.18
C ARG A 162 53.10 5.77 59.78
N GLN A 163 54.19 6.32 59.23
CA GLN A 163 54.18 6.87 57.88
C GLN A 163 53.87 5.80 56.81
N ALA A 164 54.49 4.62 56.93
CA ALA A 164 54.25 3.52 55.99
C ALA A 164 52.78 3.06 56.00
N THR A 165 52.16 2.98 57.18
CA THR A 165 50.73 2.60 57.31
C THR A 165 49.78 3.69 56.81
N GLU A 166 50.12 4.98 57.00
CA GLU A 166 49.41 6.12 56.39
C GLU A 166 49.40 6.03 54.87
N ASP A 167 50.57 5.86 54.27
CA ASP A 167 50.73 5.80 52.81
C ASP A 167 50.07 4.55 52.21
N GLU A 168 50.17 3.39 52.87
CA GLU A 168 49.48 2.16 52.44
C GLU A 168 47.95 2.34 52.43
N LYS A 169 47.37 2.91 53.49
CA LYS A 169 45.92 3.17 53.54
C LYS A 169 45.46 4.21 52.54
N LYS A 170 46.27 5.25 52.34
CA LYS A 170 46.03 6.28 51.34
C LYS A 170 45.95 5.70 49.93
N LEU A 171 46.87 4.79 49.58
CA LEU A 171 46.84 4.04 48.32
C LEU A 171 45.63 3.10 48.21
N GLU A 172 45.30 2.38 49.29
CA GLU A 172 44.12 1.50 49.34
C GLU A 172 42.82 2.28 49.05
N TRP A 173 42.66 3.45 49.67
CA TRP A 173 41.51 4.32 49.46
C TRP A 173 41.45 4.93 48.05
N LYS A 174 42.59 5.37 47.50
CA LYS A 174 42.67 5.82 46.09
C LYS A 174 42.22 4.75 45.11
N LEU A 175 42.69 3.53 45.30
CA LEU A 175 42.35 2.38 44.46
C LEU A 175 40.87 2.00 44.60
N LYS A 176 40.30 2.03 45.82
CA LYS A 176 38.86 1.85 46.06
C LYS A 176 38.05 2.93 45.34
N MET A 177 38.47 4.20 45.43
CA MET A 177 37.86 5.34 44.76
C MET A 177 37.89 5.19 43.23
N MET A 178 39.04 4.84 42.65
CA MET A 178 39.18 4.68 41.20
C MET A 178 38.30 3.55 40.64
N ARG A 179 38.21 2.43 41.35
CA ARG A 179 37.30 1.32 41.01
C ARG A 179 35.84 1.75 41.07
N GLU A 180 35.46 2.50 42.10
CA GLU A 180 34.09 2.99 42.25
C GLU A 180 33.73 4.02 41.17
N LYS A 181 34.62 4.96 40.83
CA LYS A 181 34.44 5.89 39.71
C LYS A 181 34.28 5.14 38.38
N LYS A 182 35.11 4.11 38.14
CA LYS A 182 35.00 3.24 36.97
C LYS A 182 33.64 2.55 36.92
N ARG A 183 33.23 1.90 38.02
CA ARG A 183 31.93 1.24 38.15
C ARG A 183 30.77 2.20 37.86
N ARG A 184 30.78 3.41 38.42
CA ARG A 184 29.72 4.41 38.18
C ARG A 184 29.65 4.84 36.72
N ARG A 185 30.80 5.08 36.08
CA ARG A 185 30.84 5.40 34.64
C ARG A 185 30.30 4.25 33.80
N GLU A 186 30.67 3.01 34.11
CA GLU A 186 30.16 1.82 33.44
C GLU A 186 28.65 1.65 33.61
N GLU A 187 28.11 1.93 34.81
CA GLU A 187 26.66 1.91 35.04
C GLU A 187 25.91 2.98 34.26
N VAL A 188 26.47 4.20 34.21
CA VAL A 188 25.92 5.29 33.38
C VAL A 188 25.95 4.90 31.91
N ASN A 189 27.06 4.33 31.42
CA ASN A 189 27.18 3.86 30.04
C ASN A 189 26.21 2.71 29.74
N ARG A 190 26.03 1.76 30.68
CA ARG A 190 25.05 0.68 30.56
C ARG A 190 23.63 1.24 30.44
N ARG A 191 23.27 2.19 31.31
CA ARG A 191 21.97 2.88 31.27
C ARG A 191 21.80 3.69 29.99
N ALA A 192 22.84 4.37 29.51
CA ALA A 192 22.81 5.11 28.25
C ALA A 192 22.50 4.18 27.07
N GLY A 193 23.14 3.01 27.01
CA GLY A 193 22.84 1.99 26.00
C GLY A 193 21.43 1.41 26.12
N GLU A 194 20.88 1.25 27.33
CA GLU A 194 19.47 0.88 27.54
C GLU A 194 18.50 1.94 26.99
N VAL A 195 18.78 3.22 27.28
CA VAL A 195 17.98 4.35 26.80
C VAL A 195 18.01 4.42 25.27
N GLU A 196 19.17 4.23 24.64
CA GLU A 196 19.30 4.21 23.18
C GLU A 196 18.45 3.10 22.55
N ARG A 197 18.47 1.87 23.11
CA ARG A 197 17.61 0.78 22.63
C ARG A 197 16.12 1.09 22.73
N VAL A 198 15.70 1.72 23.83
CA VAL A 198 14.31 2.16 24.01
C VAL A 198 13.93 3.24 22.98
N GLN A 199 14.84 4.17 22.67
CA GLN A 199 14.61 5.18 21.64
C GLN A 199 14.45 4.55 20.25
N ILE A 200 15.31 3.59 19.89
CA ILE A 200 15.19 2.84 18.64
C ILE A 200 13.84 2.11 18.57
N GLY A 201 13.46 1.39 19.63
CA GLY A 201 12.17 0.70 19.69
C GLY A 201 10.96 1.65 19.59
N ARG A 202 11.05 2.85 20.18
CA ARG A 202 10.03 3.90 20.02
C ARG A 202 9.90 4.34 18.56
N GLN A 203 11.00 4.53 17.84
CA GLN A 203 10.96 4.91 16.43
C GLN A 203 10.33 3.81 15.56
N GLU A 204 10.62 2.54 15.85
CA GLU A 204 9.99 1.41 15.16
C GLU A 204 8.48 1.36 15.40
N ILE A 205 8.02 1.54 16.65
CA ILE A 205 6.60 1.65 16.97
C ILE A 205 5.97 2.82 16.20
N GLN A 206 6.64 3.97 16.15
CA GLN A 206 6.13 5.13 15.41
C GLN A 206 5.98 4.82 13.91
N ALA A 207 6.95 4.14 13.29
CA ALA A 207 6.83 3.69 11.91
C ALA A 207 5.66 2.70 11.72
N GLN A 208 5.45 1.77 12.67
CA GLN A 208 4.28 0.88 12.64
C GLN A 208 2.96 1.64 12.74
N THR A 209 2.86 2.68 13.57
CA THR A 209 1.64 3.50 13.66
C THR A 209 1.34 4.23 12.35
N GLU A 210 2.36 4.70 11.63
CA GLU A 210 2.18 5.31 10.31
C GLU A 210 1.67 4.29 9.27
N VAL A 211 2.21 3.07 9.29
CA VAL A 211 1.74 1.97 8.44
C VAL A 211 0.29 1.62 8.77
N SER A 212 -0.06 1.52 10.05
CA SER A 212 -1.44 1.29 10.49
C SER A 212 -2.38 2.37 9.96
N ALA A 213 -2.02 3.65 10.10
CA ALA A 213 -2.83 4.76 9.61
C ALA A 213 -3.01 4.74 8.08
N LYS A 214 -2.01 4.25 7.32
CA LYS A 214 -2.14 4.04 5.86
C LYS A 214 -3.10 2.89 5.55
N LEU A 215 -3.03 1.80 6.29
CA LEU A 215 -3.96 0.67 6.13
C LEU A 215 -5.40 1.10 6.45
N ASP A 216 -5.61 1.87 7.52
CA ASP A 216 -6.93 2.39 7.87
C ASP A 216 -7.52 3.22 6.73
N LYS A 217 -6.73 4.12 6.13
CA LYS A 217 -7.17 4.88 4.94
C LYS A 217 -7.51 3.96 3.77
N MET A 218 -6.70 2.93 3.50
CA MET A 218 -6.99 1.97 2.42
C MET A 218 -8.28 1.20 2.69
N MET A 219 -8.53 0.80 3.94
CA MET A 219 -9.78 0.14 4.34
C MET A 219 -10.97 1.07 4.11
N SER A 220 -10.89 2.34 4.52
CA SER A 220 -11.96 3.32 4.27
C SER A 220 -12.24 3.51 2.78
N PHE A 221 -11.21 3.57 1.92
CA PHE A 221 -11.41 3.63 0.48
C PHE A 221 -12.10 2.38 -0.08
N LEU A 222 -11.70 1.19 0.39
CA LEU A 222 -12.32 -0.06 -0.04
C LEU A 222 -13.77 -0.18 0.40
N GLU A 223 -14.10 0.31 1.60
CA GLU A 223 -15.47 0.33 2.12
C GLU A 223 -16.36 1.20 1.23
N VAL A 224 -15.97 2.44 0.95
CA VAL A 224 -16.69 3.36 0.04
C VAL A 224 -16.85 2.76 -1.36
N LEU A 225 -15.80 2.14 -1.91
CA LEU A 225 -15.89 1.48 -3.22
C LEU A 225 -16.83 0.27 -3.19
N SER A 226 -16.85 -0.48 -2.09
CA SER A 226 -17.73 -1.65 -1.95
C SER A 226 -19.20 -1.25 -1.86
N GLU A 227 -19.51 -0.15 -1.17
CA GLU A 227 -20.86 0.43 -1.09
C GLU A 227 -21.31 0.90 -2.47
N ALA A 228 -20.49 1.71 -3.16
CA ALA A 228 -20.79 2.20 -4.51
C ALA A 228 -21.03 1.05 -5.51
N TRP A 229 -20.20 0.00 -5.45
CA TRP A 229 -20.38 -1.19 -6.28
C TRP A 229 -21.68 -1.94 -5.96
N LEU A 230 -22.06 -2.03 -4.68
CA LEU A 230 -23.31 -2.67 -4.26
C LEU A 230 -24.52 -1.89 -4.77
N GLU A 231 -24.50 -0.56 -4.68
CA GLU A 231 -25.55 0.33 -5.21
C GLU A 231 -25.67 0.21 -6.73
N GLU A 232 -24.56 0.26 -7.47
CA GLU A 232 -24.56 0.09 -8.93
C GLU A 232 -25.14 -1.26 -9.32
N HIS A 233 -24.74 -2.34 -8.63
CA HIS A 233 -25.23 -3.67 -8.90
C HIS A 233 -26.74 -3.82 -8.57
N GLN A 234 -27.23 -3.17 -7.51
CA GLN A 234 -28.66 -3.12 -7.21
C GLN A 234 -29.43 -2.32 -8.26
N ALA A 235 -28.93 -1.17 -8.69
CA ALA A 235 -29.52 -0.35 -9.74
C ALA A 235 -29.61 -1.13 -11.06
N ARG A 236 -28.54 -1.84 -11.45
CA ARG A 236 -28.50 -2.70 -12.63
C ARG A 236 -29.54 -3.83 -12.56
N LYS A 237 -29.69 -4.48 -11.40
CA LYS A 237 -30.75 -5.48 -11.18
C LYS A 237 -32.14 -4.87 -11.34
N GLY A 238 -32.38 -3.68 -10.79
CA GLY A 238 -33.65 -2.97 -10.95
C GLY A 238 -33.96 -2.63 -12.41
N GLN A 239 -32.94 -2.22 -13.18
CA GLN A 239 -33.07 -1.97 -14.62
C GLN A 239 -33.44 -3.25 -15.39
N GLU A 240 -32.80 -4.39 -15.11
CA GLU A 240 -33.12 -5.65 -15.79
C GLU A 240 -34.55 -6.10 -15.51
N VAL A 241 -35.02 -5.97 -14.26
CA VAL A 241 -36.43 -6.26 -13.89
C VAL A 241 -37.38 -5.36 -14.67
N THR A 242 -37.07 -4.07 -14.78
CA THR A 242 -37.89 -3.10 -15.53
C THR A 242 -37.94 -3.46 -17.02
N LEU A 243 -36.79 -3.79 -17.62
CA LEU A 243 -36.71 -4.23 -19.02
C LEU A 243 -37.47 -5.53 -19.25
N GLN A 244 -37.41 -6.47 -18.31
CA GLN A 244 -38.16 -7.73 -18.40
C GLN A 244 -39.67 -7.49 -18.34
N ALA A 245 -40.14 -6.59 -17.47
CA ALA A 245 -41.54 -6.18 -17.43
C ALA A 245 -41.99 -5.53 -18.75
N MET A 246 -41.21 -4.59 -19.30
CA MET A 246 -41.49 -3.98 -20.60
C MET A 246 -41.57 -5.02 -21.72
N ARG A 247 -40.63 -5.97 -21.76
CA ARG A 247 -40.63 -7.06 -22.75
C ARG A 247 -41.85 -7.97 -22.61
N SER A 248 -42.31 -8.25 -21.38
CA SER A 248 -43.53 -9.02 -21.15
C SER A 248 -44.78 -8.26 -21.61
N GLY A 249 -44.93 -6.99 -21.22
CA GLY A 249 -46.05 -6.16 -21.66
C GLY A 249 -46.12 -6.01 -23.18
N PHE A 250 -44.96 -5.89 -23.86
CA PHE A 250 -44.92 -5.87 -25.32
C PHE A 250 -45.36 -7.20 -25.95
N ARG A 251 -44.98 -8.35 -25.37
CA ARG A 251 -45.42 -9.67 -25.84
C ARG A 251 -46.93 -9.86 -25.67
N GLU A 252 -47.49 -9.43 -24.54
CA GLU A 252 -48.94 -9.45 -24.29
C GLU A 252 -49.66 -8.59 -25.32
N PHE A 253 -49.21 -7.35 -25.54
CA PHE A 253 -49.77 -6.47 -26.55
C PHE A 253 -49.78 -7.07 -27.96
N VAL A 254 -48.64 -7.63 -28.41
CA VAL A 254 -48.57 -8.28 -29.74
C VAL A 254 -49.51 -9.49 -29.82
N SER A 255 -49.68 -10.23 -28.72
CA SER A 255 -50.60 -11.37 -28.66
C SER A 255 -52.06 -10.93 -28.76
N ASP A 256 -52.44 -9.86 -28.04
CA ASP A 256 -53.79 -9.29 -28.08
C ASP A 256 -54.13 -8.70 -29.44
N VAL A 257 -53.21 -7.92 -30.04
CA VAL A 257 -53.39 -7.40 -31.41
C VAL A 257 -53.48 -8.53 -32.43
N GLY A 258 -52.71 -9.61 -32.24
CA GLY A 258 -52.82 -10.82 -33.03
C GLY A 258 -54.21 -11.45 -32.93
N HIS A 259 -54.72 -11.62 -31.70
CA HIS A 259 -56.04 -12.19 -31.44
C HIS A 259 -57.16 -11.35 -32.06
N HIS A 260 -57.26 -10.07 -31.69
CA HIS A 260 -58.26 -9.15 -32.25
C HIS A 260 -58.08 -8.98 -33.76
N GLY A 261 -56.84 -9.00 -34.26
CA GLY A 261 -56.55 -8.96 -35.69
C GLY A 261 -57.12 -10.17 -36.44
N THR A 262 -57.17 -11.35 -35.82
CA THR A 262 -57.86 -12.51 -36.42
C THR A 262 -59.38 -12.36 -36.39
N GLU A 263 -59.95 -11.77 -35.34
CA GLU A 263 -61.39 -11.49 -35.25
C GLU A 263 -61.84 -10.45 -36.27
N PHE A 264 -61.13 -9.32 -36.38
CA PHE A 264 -61.38 -8.30 -37.39
C PHE A 264 -61.27 -8.85 -38.81
N ARG A 265 -60.31 -9.74 -39.06
CA ARG A 265 -60.16 -10.40 -40.35
C ARG A 265 -61.37 -11.28 -40.67
N ARG A 266 -61.85 -12.07 -39.71
CA ARG A 266 -63.08 -12.87 -39.86
C ARG A 266 -64.31 -12.00 -40.13
N LEU A 267 -64.44 -10.89 -39.41
CA LEU A 267 -65.56 -9.94 -39.60
C LEU A 267 -65.52 -9.35 -41.02
N ARG A 268 -64.36 -8.86 -41.46
CA ARG A 268 -64.18 -8.33 -42.82
C ARG A 268 -64.52 -9.38 -43.87
N ASP A 269 -63.98 -10.59 -43.74
CA ASP A 269 -64.25 -11.68 -44.70
C ASP A 269 -65.75 -12.05 -44.73
N GLY A 270 -66.47 -11.90 -43.62
CA GLY A 270 -67.93 -12.02 -43.55
C GLY A 270 -68.67 -10.90 -44.29
N VAL A 271 -68.25 -9.64 -44.08
CA VAL A 271 -68.80 -8.47 -44.77
C VAL A 271 -68.57 -8.56 -46.28
N ASP A 272 -67.36 -8.94 -46.71
CA ASP A 272 -67.02 -9.08 -48.13
C ASP A 272 -67.90 -10.14 -48.81
N LYS A 273 -68.14 -11.28 -48.15
CA LYS A 273 -69.07 -12.31 -48.63
C LYS A 273 -70.51 -11.80 -48.72
N PHE A 274 -70.97 -11.07 -47.71
CA PHE A 274 -72.31 -10.46 -47.71
C PHE A 274 -72.47 -9.48 -48.88
N CYS A 275 -71.49 -8.59 -49.08
CA CYS A 275 -71.51 -7.63 -50.18
C CYS A 275 -71.49 -8.31 -51.56
N LEU A 276 -70.70 -9.37 -51.73
CA LEU A 276 -70.71 -10.17 -52.96
C LEU A 276 -72.10 -10.77 -53.23
N GLY A 277 -72.74 -11.36 -52.21
CA GLY A 277 -74.09 -11.92 -52.33
C GLY A 277 -75.17 -10.87 -52.67
N VAL A 278 -75.08 -9.66 -52.10
CA VAL A 278 -75.99 -8.55 -52.44
C VAL A 278 -75.78 -8.08 -53.88
N ILE A 279 -74.54 -7.98 -54.35
CA ILE A 279 -74.23 -7.60 -55.73
C ILE A 279 -74.74 -8.65 -56.72
N GLU A 280 -74.61 -9.94 -56.42
CA GLU A 280 -75.13 -11.02 -57.26
C GLU A 280 -76.67 -11.03 -57.30
N SER A 281 -77.32 -10.85 -56.14
CA SER A 281 -78.78 -10.67 -56.05
C SER A 281 -79.26 -9.48 -56.89
N ALA A 282 -78.58 -8.33 -56.78
CA ALA A 282 -78.90 -7.13 -57.55
C ALA A 282 -78.68 -7.32 -59.05
N LYS A 283 -77.64 -8.08 -59.45
CA LYS A 283 -77.44 -8.45 -60.86
C LYS A 283 -78.57 -9.32 -61.38
N ALA A 284 -79.04 -10.31 -60.61
CA ALA A 284 -80.16 -11.16 -60.99
C ALA A 284 -81.47 -10.36 -61.15
N VAL A 285 -81.73 -9.42 -60.25
CA VAL A 285 -82.89 -8.50 -60.35
C VAL A 285 -82.77 -7.56 -61.55
N ALA A 286 -81.57 -7.02 -61.81
CA ALA A 286 -81.33 -6.14 -62.96
C ALA A 286 -81.48 -6.87 -64.31
N THR A 287 -81.12 -8.15 -64.40
CA THR A 287 -81.40 -8.98 -65.58
C THR A 287 -82.90 -9.26 -65.77
N VAL A 288 -83.68 -9.29 -64.69
CA VAL A 288 -85.15 -9.42 -64.74
C VAL A 288 -85.82 -8.10 -65.14
N GLU A 289 -85.36 -6.95 -64.62
CA GLU A 289 -85.92 -5.62 -64.95
C GLU A 289 -85.47 -5.05 -66.32
N ALA A 290 -84.38 -5.55 -66.92
CA ALA A 290 -83.89 -5.07 -68.22
C ALA A 290 -84.84 -5.36 -69.41
N THR A 291 -85.95 -6.06 -69.20
CA THR A 291 -86.93 -6.39 -70.26
C THR A 291 -88.19 -5.51 -70.26
N THR A 292 -88.35 -4.58 -69.31
CA THR A 292 -89.53 -3.71 -69.29
C THR A 292 -89.22 -2.26 -68.90
N ARG A 293 -89.35 -1.37 -69.90
CA ARG A 293 -89.66 0.08 -69.83
C ARG A 293 -88.53 1.14 -69.96
N PRO A 294 -88.88 2.35 -70.45
CA PRO A 294 -88.03 3.16 -71.32
C PRO A 294 -87.22 4.25 -70.59
N ARG A 295 -86.14 4.64 -71.26
CA ARG A 295 -85.23 5.77 -70.99
C ARG A 295 -85.99 7.05 -70.54
N LYS A 296 -85.58 7.62 -69.40
CA LYS A 296 -85.89 9.01 -69.02
C LYS A 296 -84.63 9.84 -68.84
N GLU A 297 -84.79 11.13 -69.12
CA GLU A 297 -83.77 12.15 -69.33
C GLU A 297 -82.80 12.38 -68.15
N PRO A 298 -81.54 12.76 -68.44
CA PRO A 298 -80.54 13.03 -67.42
C PRO A 298 -80.88 14.30 -66.62
N VAL A 299 -81.22 14.12 -65.34
CA VAL A 299 -81.38 15.22 -64.38
C VAL A 299 -79.99 15.68 -63.94
N LYS A 300 -79.70 16.96 -64.20
CA LYS A 300 -78.42 17.62 -63.90
C LYS A 300 -78.39 18.02 -62.42
N LEU A 301 -77.92 17.14 -61.54
CA LEU A 301 -77.71 17.47 -60.12
C LEU A 301 -76.35 18.18 -59.95
N LYS A 302 -76.36 19.38 -59.38
CA LYS A 302 -75.15 20.06 -58.90
C LYS A 302 -75.00 19.80 -57.40
N PHE A 303 -73.85 19.28 -56.98
CA PHE A 303 -73.50 19.19 -55.56
C PHE A 303 -72.56 20.34 -55.18
N PRO A 304 -72.77 21.02 -54.04
CA PRO A 304 -71.73 21.86 -53.45
C PRO A 304 -70.63 20.97 -52.87
N TYR A 305 -69.43 21.03 -53.45
CA TYR A 305 -68.24 20.32 -52.97
C TYR A 305 -67.36 21.32 -52.22
N LEU A 306 -67.11 21.10 -50.93
CA LEU A 306 -66.09 21.84 -50.17
C LEU A 306 -64.77 21.04 -50.19
N TYR A 307 -63.74 21.71 -50.70
CA TYR A 307 -62.29 21.44 -50.58
C TYR A 307 -61.66 20.25 -51.34
N SER A 308 -61.18 20.52 -52.56
CA SER A 308 -59.76 20.44 -52.94
C SER A 308 -59.60 20.64 -54.46
N GLY A 309 -58.80 21.63 -54.84
CA GLY A 309 -58.66 22.06 -56.23
C GLY A 309 -57.97 21.03 -57.11
N LYS A 310 -58.68 20.50 -58.11
CA LYS A 310 -58.15 20.03 -59.41
C LYS A 310 -59.30 19.85 -60.41
N LYS A 311 -59.07 20.27 -61.67
CA LYS A 311 -60.07 20.46 -62.74
C LYS A 311 -60.80 19.15 -63.08
N GLY A 312 -62.14 19.22 -63.12
CA GLY A 312 -63.04 18.06 -63.22
C GLY A 312 -63.13 17.45 -64.62
N LYS A 313 -63.19 16.12 -64.67
CA LYS A 313 -63.76 15.35 -65.80
C LYS A 313 -65.24 15.10 -65.50
N VAL A 314 -66.11 15.39 -66.46
CA VAL A 314 -67.54 15.09 -66.40
C VAL A 314 -67.71 13.60 -66.69
N LEU A 315 -68.15 12.82 -65.70
CA LEU A 315 -68.59 11.43 -65.92
C LEU A 315 -70.11 11.42 -66.07
N THR A 316 -70.58 11.17 -67.29
CA THR A 316 -71.98 10.90 -67.59
C THR A 316 -72.24 9.40 -67.43
N THR A 317 -72.90 8.99 -66.35
CA THR A 317 -73.44 7.63 -66.24
C THR A 317 -74.87 7.69 -65.73
N GLY A 318 -75.81 7.07 -66.45
CA GLY A 318 -77.23 7.01 -66.12
C GLY A 318 -77.55 6.00 -65.02
N ARG A 319 -76.97 6.17 -63.82
CA ARG A 319 -77.26 5.34 -62.64
C ARG A 319 -77.87 6.18 -61.51
N PRO A 320 -78.80 5.62 -60.71
CA PRO A 320 -79.50 6.36 -59.65
C PRO A 320 -78.56 6.80 -58.51
N VAL A 321 -78.85 7.97 -57.94
CA VAL A 321 -78.06 8.69 -56.91
C VAL A 321 -77.71 7.84 -55.69
N SER A 322 -78.55 6.86 -55.35
CA SER A 322 -78.35 5.90 -54.25
C SER A 322 -77.06 5.07 -54.41
N ILE A 323 -76.73 4.63 -55.63
CA ILE A 323 -75.55 3.76 -55.87
C ILE A 323 -74.25 4.57 -55.79
N LEU A 324 -74.27 5.85 -56.21
CA LEU A 324 -73.13 6.75 -56.08
C LEU A 324 -72.82 7.09 -54.62
N MET A 325 -73.84 7.25 -53.78
CA MET A 325 -73.66 7.47 -52.33
C MET A 325 -73.02 6.24 -51.66
N CYS A 326 -73.40 5.03 -52.09
CA CYS A 326 -72.80 3.79 -51.59
C CYS A 326 -71.33 3.63 -52.02
N ILE A 327 -70.99 3.94 -53.28
CA ILE A 327 -69.58 3.87 -53.75
C ILE A 327 -68.71 4.93 -53.07
N TYR A 328 -69.25 6.13 -52.81
CA TYR A 328 -68.55 7.20 -52.11
C TYR A 328 -68.26 6.84 -50.65
N ASN A 329 -69.22 6.24 -49.93
CA ASN A 329 -69.02 5.76 -48.55
C ASN A 329 -68.01 4.60 -48.46
N ILE A 330 -68.02 3.67 -49.42
CA ILE A 330 -67.03 2.58 -49.48
C ILE A 330 -65.62 3.13 -49.76
N SER A 331 -65.50 4.17 -50.59
CA SER A 331 -64.22 4.81 -50.90
C SER A 331 -63.67 5.62 -49.71
N LEU A 332 -64.55 6.28 -48.94
CA LEU A 332 -64.17 7.01 -47.72
C LEU A 332 -63.70 6.07 -46.60
N LEU A 333 -64.32 4.89 -46.47
CA LEU A 333 -63.93 3.86 -45.51
C LEU A 333 -62.58 3.21 -45.86
N ARG A 334 -62.24 3.12 -47.15
CA ARG A 334 -60.96 2.54 -47.61
C ARG A 334 -59.76 3.49 -47.47
N ASN A 335 -59.97 4.82 -47.50
CA ASN A 335 -58.88 5.81 -47.35
C ASN A 335 -58.55 6.14 -45.88
N LYS A 336 -59.47 5.89 -44.93
CA LYS A 336 -59.18 6.08 -43.49
C LYS A 336 -58.27 5.00 -42.89
N SER A 337 -58.02 3.89 -43.60
CA SER A 337 -57.14 2.80 -43.16
C SER A 337 -55.70 2.89 -43.69
N SER A 338 -55.37 3.91 -44.50
CA SER A 338 -54.01 4.16 -44.99
C SER A 338 -53.49 5.51 -44.49
N SER A 339 -53.12 5.58 -43.21
CA SER A 339 -52.25 6.65 -42.69
C SER A 339 -50.94 6.00 -42.26
N PRO A 340 -49.79 6.33 -42.87
CA PRO A 340 -48.51 5.84 -42.37
C PRO A 340 -48.08 6.75 -41.22
N SER A 341 -48.14 6.25 -39.99
CA SER A 341 -47.36 6.81 -38.89
C SER A 341 -45.98 6.18 -38.90
N THR A 342 -44.94 6.97 -39.16
CA THR A 342 -43.58 6.72 -38.67
C THR A 342 -42.66 7.91 -38.99
N PRO A 343 -41.59 8.13 -38.20
CA PRO A 343 -41.39 7.85 -36.77
C PRO A 343 -41.75 9.03 -35.87
#